data_AF-A0A7X7FMY1-F1
#
_entry.id   AF-A0A7X7FMY1-F1
#
_cell.length_a   1.000
_cell.length_b   1.000
_cell.length_c   1.000
_cell.angle_alpha   90.00
_cell.angle_beta   90.00
_cell.angle_gamma   90.00
#
_symmetry.space_group_name_H-M   'P 1'
#
loop_
_entity.id
_entity.type
_entity.pdbx_description
1 polymer ?
#
loop_
_entity_poly.entity_id
_entity_poly.type
_entity_poly.pdbx_seq_one_letter_code
_entity_poly.pdbx_strand_id
1 'polypeptide(L)'
;MVVDPPVMLCFVGETAMIRFLACHLTFMACAVVGLMAESSRATDWREELLNPSPEFSLMPFWFWNDDLDDDGIRRQMAAFREQGVHGFVIHARMGLPKEVAYMG
;
A
#
# COMPACT_ATOMS: atom_id res chain seq x y z
N MET A 1 -60.94 23.28 2.72
CA MET A 1 -61.39 21.91 3.09
C MET A 1 -61.08 21.05 1.88
N VAL A 2 -59.89 20.44 1.74
CA VAL A 2 -59.32 19.35 2.55
C VAL A 2 -60.40 18.30 2.81
N VAL A 3 -60.42 17.24 2.00
CA VAL A 3 -60.14 15.86 2.41
C VAL A 3 -60.10 14.95 1.17
N ASP A 4 -58.90 14.49 0.82
CA ASP A 4 -58.69 13.32 -0.04
C ASP A 4 -59.29 12.07 0.63
N PRO A 5 -59.88 11.12 -0.14
CA PRO A 5 -60.24 9.82 0.40
C PRO A 5 -58.96 9.03 0.74
N PRO A 6 -58.94 8.23 1.82
CA PRO A 6 -57.74 7.52 2.21
C PRO A 6 -57.43 6.51 1.12
N VAL A 7 -56.23 6.64 0.54
CA VAL A 7 -55.57 5.55 -0.17
C VAL A 7 -55.54 4.41 0.84
N MET A 8 -56.48 3.48 0.67
CA MET A 8 -56.52 2.22 1.37
C MET A 8 -55.19 1.58 1.04
N LEU A 9 -54.27 1.66 2.01
CA LEU A 9 -53.03 0.90 2.02
C LEU A 9 -53.47 -0.56 2.07
N CYS A 10 -53.83 -1.11 0.91
CA CYS A 10 -54.02 -2.54 0.74
C CYS A 10 -52.63 -3.13 1.00
N PHE A 11 -52.40 -3.51 2.24
CA PHE A 11 -51.39 -4.48 2.62
C PHE A 11 -51.69 -5.74 1.82
N VAL A 12 -51.15 -5.83 0.61
CA VAL A 12 -51.03 -7.07 -0.14
C VAL A 12 -49.97 -7.90 0.59
N GLY A 13 -50.42 -8.59 1.64
CA GLY A 13 -49.77 -9.72 2.29
C GLY A 13 -48.47 -9.43 3.02
N GLU A 14 -48.39 -9.82 4.29
CA GLU A 14 -47.14 -10.06 5.05
C GLU A 14 -46.04 -10.71 4.18
N THR A 15 -46.43 -11.56 3.23
CA THR A 15 -45.57 -12.27 2.29
C THR A 15 -44.79 -11.34 1.35
N ALA A 16 -45.33 -10.21 0.90
CA ALA A 16 -44.64 -9.30 -0.02
C ALA A 16 -43.52 -8.51 0.68
N MET A 17 -43.78 -8.07 1.91
CA MET A 17 -42.80 -7.38 2.75
C MET A 17 -41.65 -8.33 3.15
N ILE A 18 -41.98 -9.57 3.53
CA ILE A 18 -40.99 -10.60 3.88
C ILE A 18 -40.11 -10.94 2.66
N ARG A 19 -40.68 -11.04 1.46
CA ARG A 19 -39.93 -11.28 0.22
C ARG A 19 -39.02 -10.11 -0.15
N PHE A 20 -39.48 -8.87 0.03
CA PHE A 20 -38.68 -7.68 -0.25
C PHE A 20 -37.51 -7.54 0.71
N LEU A 21 -37.75 -7.78 2.01
CA LEU A 21 -36.72 -7.78 3.05
C LEU A 21 -35.70 -8.91 2.81
N ALA A 22 -36.16 -10.12 2.46
CA ALA A 22 -35.27 -11.23 2.13
C ALA A 22 -34.38 -10.90 0.92
N CYS A 23 -34.94 -10.32 -0.15
CA CYS A 23 -34.17 -9.94 -1.35
C CYS A 23 -33.11 -8.86 -1.04
N HIS A 24 -33.45 -7.85 -0.23
CA HIS A 24 -32.49 -6.83 0.22
C HIS A 24 -31.38 -7.41 1.11
N LEU A 25 -31.73 -8.30 2.03
CA LEU A 25 -30.75 -8.99 2.88
C LEU A 25 -29.82 -9.88 2.05
N THR A 26 -30.34 -10.60 1.05
CA THR A 26 -29.53 -11.40 0.11
C THR A 26 -28.62 -10.51 -0.72
N PHE A 27 -29.10 -9.37 -1.23
CA PHE A 27 -28.29 -8.43 -2.00
C PHE A 27 -27.17 -7.82 -1.15
N MET A 28 -27.48 -7.36 0.07
CA MET A 28 -26.48 -6.88 1.03
C MET A 28 -25.46 -7.95 1.40
N ALA A 29 -25.90 -9.19 1.64
CA ALA A 29 -25.00 -10.31 1.91
C ALA A 29 -24.07 -10.60 0.72
N CYS A 30 -24.59 -10.61 -0.52
CA CYS A 30 -23.78 -10.78 -1.72
C CYS A 30 -22.78 -9.63 -1.92
N ALA A 31 -23.21 -8.38 -1.70
CA ALA A 31 -22.33 -7.22 -1.81
C ALA A 31 -21.20 -7.28 -0.76
N VAL A 32 -21.51 -7.66 0.48
CA VAL A 32 -20.51 -7.87 1.53
C VAL A 32 -19.55 -9.00 1.16
N VAL A 33 -20.05 -10.15 0.69
CA VAL A 33 -19.19 -11.27 0.24
C VAL A 33 -18.30 -10.85 -0.94
N GLY A 34 -18.80 -10.04 -1.88
CA GLY A 34 -18.02 -9.48 -2.97
C GLY A 34 -16.87 -8.58 -2.49
N LEU A 35 -17.15 -7.65 -1.57
CA LEU A 35 -16.11 -6.81 -0.96
C LEU A 35 -15.07 -7.63 -0.17
N MET A 36 -15.47 -8.72 0.47
CA MET A 36 -14.54 -9.58 1.23
C MET A 36 -13.66 -10.44 0.31
N ALA A 37 -14.14 -10.85 -0.86
CA ALA A 37 -13.38 -11.65 -1.82
C ALA A 37 -12.23 -10.86 -2.48
N GLU A 38 -12.36 -9.54 -2.59
CA GLU A 38 -11.31 -8.65 -3.09
C GLU A 38 -10.14 -8.50 -2.10
N SER A 39 -10.40 -8.69 -0.80
CA SER A 39 -9.43 -8.44 0.27
C SER A 39 -8.34 -9.50 0.43
N SER A 40 -8.45 -10.68 -0.23
CA SER A 40 -7.61 -11.84 0.10
C SER A 40 -6.87 -12.49 -1.08
N ARG A 41 -6.74 -11.83 -2.24
CA ARG A 41 -5.82 -12.36 -3.27
C ARG A 41 -4.39 -12.14 -2.80
N ALA A 42 -3.80 -13.17 -2.20
CA ALA A 42 -2.36 -13.27 -2.07
C ALA A 42 -1.73 -13.00 -3.44
N THR A 43 -0.76 -12.08 -3.50
CA THR A 43 0.04 -11.82 -4.70
C THR A 43 0.59 -13.15 -5.21
N ASP A 44 0.70 -13.33 -6.53
CA ASP A 44 1.40 -14.50 -7.06
C ASP A 44 2.87 -14.40 -6.62
N TRP A 45 3.32 -15.32 -5.76
CA TRP A 45 4.70 -15.33 -5.26
C TRP A 45 5.73 -15.39 -6.40
N ARG A 46 5.35 -15.90 -7.58
CA ARG A 46 6.20 -15.87 -8.78
C ARG A 46 6.42 -14.45 -9.27
N GLU A 47 5.39 -13.63 -9.22
CA GLU A 47 5.47 -12.21 -9.58
C GLU A 47 6.34 -11.46 -8.59
N GLU A 48 6.19 -11.72 -7.28
CA GLU A 48 7.04 -11.13 -6.24
C GLU A 48 8.52 -11.53 -6.36
N LEU A 49 8.82 -12.75 -6.82
CA LEU A 49 10.19 -13.17 -7.11
C LEU A 49 10.78 -12.47 -8.34
N LEU A 50 9.96 -12.21 -9.37
CA LEU A 50 10.40 -11.52 -10.58
C LEU A 50 10.57 -10.02 -10.37
N ASN A 51 9.81 -9.44 -9.44
CA ASN A 51 9.84 -8.03 -9.10
C ASN A 51 9.83 -7.84 -7.57
N PRO A 52 10.95 -8.14 -6.88
CA PRO A 52 11.02 -8.07 -5.43
C PRO A 52 10.87 -6.63 -4.93
N SER A 53 10.24 -6.48 -3.76
CA SER A 53 10.16 -5.19 -3.07
C SER A 53 11.57 -4.65 -2.75
N PRO A 54 11.79 -3.31 -2.74
CA PRO A 54 13.07 -2.69 -2.40
C PRO A 54 13.70 -3.14 -1.07
N GLU A 55 12.90 -3.63 -0.11
CA GLU A 55 13.37 -4.19 1.17
C GLU A 55 14.26 -5.44 1.02
N PHE A 56 14.17 -6.14 -0.11
CA PHE A 56 15.01 -7.29 -0.45
C PHE A 56 16.22 -6.92 -1.32
N SER A 57 16.43 -5.62 -1.57
CA SER A 57 17.60 -5.18 -2.33
C SER A 57 18.91 -5.42 -1.57
N LEU A 58 20.02 -5.45 -2.31
CA LEU A 58 21.34 -5.51 -1.70
C LEU A 58 21.58 -4.27 -0.83
N MET A 59 22.30 -4.47 0.27
CA MET A 59 22.69 -3.39 1.18
C MET A 59 24.22 -3.39 1.37
N PRO A 60 24.99 -2.84 0.41
CA PRO A 60 26.45 -2.83 0.48
C PRO A 60 26.99 -1.87 1.55
N PHE A 61 28.24 -2.08 1.93
CA PHE A 61 29.01 -1.08 2.68
C PHE A 61 29.49 0.02 1.73
N TRP A 62 29.08 1.25 2.00
CA TRP A 62 29.54 2.42 1.25
C TRP A 62 30.66 3.11 2.02
N PHE A 63 31.88 2.94 1.53
CA PHE A 63 33.06 3.52 2.17
C PHE A 63 33.16 5.01 1.85
N TRP A 64 32.98 5.83 2.87
CA TRP A 64 33.23 7.26 2.80
C TRP A 64 34.70 7.52 3.17
N ASN A 65 35.43 8.14 2.23
CA ASN A 65 36.85 8.46 2.33
C ASN A 65 37.05 9.91 1.92
N ASP A 66 38.06 10.57 2.47
CA ASP A 66 38.50 11.93 2.12
C ASP A 66 37.34 12.94 2.08
N ASP A 67 37.53 14.06 1.37
CA ASP A 67 36.54 15.12 1.23
C ASP A 67 35.25 14.62 0.57
N LEU A 68 34.13 14.92 1.22
CA LEU A 68 32.80 14.58 0.73
C LEU A 68 32.21 15.76 -0.04
N ASP A 69 31.78 15.49 -1.27
CA ASP A 69 31.05 16.43 -2.13
C ASP A 69 29.58 16.02 -2.21
N ASP A 70 28.67 16.93 -1.87
CA ASP A 70 27.22 16.73 -1.90
C ASP A 70 26.72 16.30 -3.29
N ASP A 71 27.28 16.89 -4.36
CA ASP A 71 26.89 16.52 -5.71
C ASP A 71 27.40 15.12 -6.08
N GLY A 72 28.59 14.77 -5.63
CA GLY A 72 29.15 13.41 -5.71
C GLY A 72 28.29 12.37 -4.99
N ILE A 73 27.85 12.69 -3.77
CA ILE A 73 26.95 11.84 -2.98
C ILE A 73 25.64 11.61 -3.75
N ARG A 74 25.02 12.68 -4.26
CA ARG A 74 23.76 12.56 -5.05
C ARG A 74 23.94 11.72 -6.30
N ARG A 75 25.04 11.89 -7.04
CA ARG A 75 25.36 11.08 -8.23
C ARG A 75 25.51 9.60 -7.88
N GLN A 76 26.23 9.29 -6.80
CA GLN A 76 26.43 7.91 -6.37
C GLN A 76 25.12 7.26 -5.87
N MET A 77 24.28 8.00 -5.14
CA MET A 77 22.94 7.53 -4.75
C MET A 77 22.05 7.24 -5.95
N ALA A 78 22.09 8.09 -6.99
CA ALA A 78 21.36 7.84 -8.23
C ALA A 78 21.88 6.58 -8.95
N ALA A 79 23.20 6.41 -9.02
CA ALA A 79 23.82 5.21 -9.60
C ALA A 79 23.44 3.93 -8.84
N PHE A 80 23.41 3.95 -7.50
CA PHE A 80 22.91 2.81 -6.71
C PHE A 80 21.47 2.46 -7.09
N ARG A 81 20.59 3.48 -7.18
CA ARG A 81 19.18 3.27 -7.53
C ARG A 81 19.00 2.71 -8.94
N GLU A 82 19.79 3.17 -9.91
CA GLU A 82 19.79 2.65 -11.28
C GLU A 82 20.21 1.17 -11.33
N GLN A 83 21.11 0.76 -10.44
CA GLN A 83 21.56 -0.63 -10.29
C GLN A 83 20.64 -1.49 -9.40
N GLY A 84 19.49 -0.97 -8.95
CA GLY A 84 18.56 -1.71 -8.07
C GLY A 84 19.02 -1.86 -6.62
N VAL A 85 19.97 -1.02 -6.18
CA VAL A 85 20.41 -0.93 -4.78
C VAL A 85 19.61 0.17 -4.09
N HIS A 86 18.75 -0.22 -3.14
CA HIS A 86 17.83 0.72 -2.47
C HIS A 86 18.25 1.07 -1.03
N GLY A 87 19.31 0.46 -0.52
CA GLY A 87 19.89 0.76 0.79
C GLY A 87 21.39 0.56 0.80
N PHE A 88 22.07 1.13 1.80
CA PHE A 88 23.50 0.97 2.04
C PHE A 88 23.82 1.27 3.50
N VAL A 89 24.92 0.70 3.99
CA VAL A 89 25.47 1.03 5.31
C VAL A 89 26.71 1.89 5.10
N ILE A 90 26.69 3.12 5.59
CA ILE A 90 27.84 4.03 5.49
C ILE A 90 28.95 3.51 6.41
N HIS A 91 30.12 3.26 5.83
CA HIS A 91 31.32 2.83 6.54
C HIS A 91 32.43 3.85 6.38
N ALA A 92 32.40 4.86 7.24
CA ALA A 92 33.43 5.88 7.34
C ALA A 92 34.80 5.27 7.67
N ARG A 93 35.84 5.66 6.93
CA ARG A 93 37.23 5.20 7.15
C ARG A 93 38.13 6.34 7.62
N MET A 94 39.32 5.96 8.10
CA MET A 94 40.41 6.90 8.38
C MET A 94 40.70 7.73 7.12
N GLY A 95 40.59 9.05 7.23
CA GLY A 95 40.74 9.99 6.10
C GLY A 95 39.57 10.97 5.94
N LEU A 96 38.46 10.78 6.67
CA LEU A 96 37.35 11.74 6.63
C LEU A 96 37.75 13.13 7.18
N PRO A 97 37.15 14.22 6.66
CA PRO A 97 37.45 15.58 7.09
C PRO A 97 37.02 15.76 8.55
N LYS A 98 37.81 16.52 9.32
CA LYS A 98 37.54 16.77 10.74
C LYS A 98 36.26 17.57 10.97
N GLU A 99 35.82 18.28 9.93
CA GLU A 99 34.61 19.08 9.89
C GLU A 99 33.35 18.20 9.87
N VAL A 100 33.46 16.94 9.43
CA VAL A 100 32.38 15.97 9.51
C VAL A 100 32.33 15.43 10.94
N ALA A 101 31.26 15.74 11.66
CA ALA A 101 31.03 15.43 13.08
C ALA A 101 30.97 13.92 13.43
N TYR A 102 31.41 13.05 12.52
CA TYR A 102 31.46 11.61 12.70
C TYR A 102 32.59 11.17 13.64
N MET A 103 33.73 11.88 13.67
CA MET A 103 34.90 11.48 14.48
C MET A 103 35.09 12.24 15.79
N GLY A 104 34.36 13.34 16.03
CA GLY A 104 34.51 14.14 17.26
C GLY A 104 35.79 14.96 17.32
#